data_AF-A0A5B9FZ78-F1
#
_entry.id   AF-A0A5B9FZ78-F1
#
_cell.length_a   1.000
_cell.length_b   1.000
_cell.length_c   1.000
_cell.angle_alpha   90.00
_cell.angle_beta   90.00
_cell.angle_gamma   90.00
#
_symmetry.space_group_name_H-M   'P 1'
#
loop_
_entity.id
_entity.type
_entity.pdbx_description
1 polymer ?
#
loop_
_entity_poly.entity_id
_entity_poly.type
_entity_poly.pdbx_seq_one_letter_code
_entity_poly.pdbx_strand_id
1 'polypeptide(L)'
;MAQAIADDQQQRFELTRAPLLRFVLVRESASRHYLLFTSHHILLDGWSSPILLQELFALYRNGADAQALPRVTPYRDYMRWLTSRDAAAARSAWRDAFAGFEEPSRIAPATTSPAVPDTLRIDLPDALVQSLTRLTRGLGVTLNTVVQAAWG
;
A
#
# COMPACT_ATOMS: atom_id res chain seq x y z
N MET A 1 -3.98 21.61 -13.00
CA MET A 1 -4.02 20.36 -12.19
C MET A 1 -3.96 19.12 -13.07
N ALA A 2 -4.98 18.83 -13.88
CA ALA A 2 -5.04 17.61 -14.70
C ALA A 2 -3.78 17.37 -15.56
N GLN A 3 -3.24 18.41 -16.20
CA GLN A 3 -2.00 18.30 -16.98
C GLN A 3 -0.80 17.87 -16.11
N ALA A 4 -0.63 18.48 -14.92
CA ALA A 4 0.46 18.13 -14.03
C ALA A 4 0.39 16.68 -13.53
N ILE A 5 -0.83 16.15 -13.32
CA ILE A 5 -1.04 14.74 -12.99
C ILE A 5 -0.64 13.85 -14.18
N ALA A 6 -1.11 14.19 -15.38
CA ALA A 6 -0.81 13.42 -16.58
C ALA A 6 0.69 13.38 -16.88
N ASP A 7 1.38 14.52 -16.77
CA ASP A 7 2.82 14.63 -16.99
C ASP A 7 3.61 13.78 -15.99
N ASP A 8 3.27 13.85 -14.70
CA ASP A 8 3.95 13.06 -13.67
C ASP A 8 3.69 11.54 -13.83
N GLN A 9 2.46 11.15 -14.20
CA GLN A 9 2.12 9.73 -14.46
C GLN A 9 2.87 9.15 -15.67
N GLN A 10 3.14 9.97 -16.69
CA GLN A 10 3.93 9.55 -17.86
C GLN A 10 5.43 9.47 -17.56
N GLN A 11 5.90 10.24 -16.57
CA GLN A 11 7.30 10.24 -16.18
C GLN A 11 7.64 8.99 -15.35
N ARG A 12 8.22 7.99 -16.01
CA ARG A 12 8.70 6.76 -15.35
C ARG A 12 9.94 7.02 -14.49
N PHE A 13 10.16 6.14 -13.51
CA PHE A 13 11.38 6.12 -12.71
C PHE A 13 12.43 5.21 -13.35
N GLU A 14 13.68 5.67 -13.41
CA GLU A 14 14.84 4.81 -13.68
C GLU A 14 15.25 4.13 -12.36
N LEU A 15 14.98 2.83 -12.21
CA LEU A 15 15.13 2.11 -10.93
C LEU A 15 16.55 2.10 -10.35
N THR A 16 17.56 2.34 -11.18
CA THR A 16 18.96 2.40 -10.79
C THR A 16 19.41 3.79 -10.33
N ARG A 17 18.53 4.81 -10.41
CA ARG A 17 18.86 6.20 -10.10
C ARG A 17 17.90 6.79 -9.08
N ALA A 18 18.44 7.14 -7.92
CA ALA A 18 17.69 7.87 -6.91
C ALA A 18 17.43 9.33 -7.34
N PRO A 19 16.36 9.97 -6.81
CA PRO A 19 15.33 9.41 -5.94
C PRO A 19 14.22 8.67 -6.72
N LEU A 20 13.71 7.57 -6.17
CA LEU A 20 12.52 6.86 -6.71
C LEU A 20 11.20 7.39 -6.13
N LEU A 21 11.20 8.67 -5.77
CA LEU A 21 10.03 9.42 -5.31
C LEU A 21 10.12 10.85 -5.84
N ARG A 22 8.96 11.49 -6.00
CA ARG A 22 8.81 12.88 -6.45
C ARG A 22 7.68 13.56 -5.70
N PHE A 23 7.87 14.85 -5.45
CA PHE A 23 6.85 15.75 -4.94
C PHE A 23 6.69 16.92 -5.91
N VAL A 24 5.46 17.17 -6.37
CA VAL A 24 5.15 18.32 -7.22
C VAL A 24 4.10 19.16 -6.52
N LEU A 25 4.45 20.41 -6.20
CA LEU A 25 3.52 21.37 -5.62
C LEU A 25 2.90 22.21 -6.75
N VAL A 26 1.62 22.00 -7.01
CA VAL A 26 0.84 22.77 -7.97
C VAL A 26 0.12 23.88 -7.22
N ARG A 27 0.47 25.14 -7.51
CA ARG A 27 -0.23 26.31 -7.01
C ARG A 27 -1.38 26.65 -7.97
N GLU A 28 -2.61 26.50 -7.52
CA GLU A 28 -3.81 26.86 -8.30
C GLU A 28 -4.21 28.32 -8.04
N SER A 29 -4.05 28.80 -6.81
CA SER A 29 -4.26 30.21 -6.45
C SER A 29 -3.37 30.63 -5.27
N ALA A 30 -3.55 31.84 -4.75
CA ALA A 30 -2.82 32.30 -3.57
C ALA A 30 -3.09 31.44 -2.31
N SER A 31 -4.29 30.88 -2.19
CA SER A 31 -4.75 30.11 -1.02
C SER A 31 -5.03 28.63 -1.32
N ARG A 32 -4.82 28.18 -2.57
CA ARG A 32 -5.09 26.81 -2.99
C ARG A 32 -3.88 26.20 -3.66
N HIS A 33 -3.38 25.13 -3.03
CA HIS A 33 -2.25 24.34 -3.48
C HIS A 33 -2.62 22.87 -3.45
N TYR A 34 -1.94 22.10 -4.28
CA TYR A 34 -2.05 20.66 -4.32
C TYR A 34 -0.65 20.06 -4.33
N LEU A 35 -0.45 19.04 -3.51
CA LEU A 35 0.78 18.28 -3.47
C LEU A 35 0.54 16.94 -4.15
N LEU A 36 1.19 16.73 -5.30
CA LEU A 36 1.27 15.42 -5.92
C LEU A 36 2.46 14.70 -5.28
N PHE A 37 2.20 13.52 -4.73
CA PHE A 37 3.21 12.62 -4.20
C PHE A 37 3.22 11.35 -5.04
N THR A 38 4.36 11.07 -5.67
CA THR A 38 4.53 9.92 -6.55
C THR A 38 5.76 9.16 -6.11
N SER A 39 5.61 7.85 -5.95
CA SER A 39 6.72 6.97 -5.55
C SER A 39 6.67 5.67 -6.32
N HIS A 40 7.84 5.07 -6.54
CA HIS A 40 7.91 3.71 -7.04
C HIS A 40 7.59 2.72 -5.92
N HIS A 41 6.68 1.75 -6.17
CA HIS A 41 6.24 0.76 -5.17
C HIS A 41 7.34 -0.14 -4.61
N ILE A 42 8.54 -0.12 -5.21
CA ILE A 42 9.73 -0.79 -4.65
C ILE A 42 10.20 -0.15 -3.33
N LEU A 43 9.87 1.12 -3.09
CA LEU A 43 10.23 1.84 -1.86
C LEU A 43 9.13 1.79 -0.81
N LEU A 44 7.87 1.88 -1.23
CA LEU A 44 6.73 2.10 -0.33
C LEU A 44 5.54 1.25 -0.75
N ASP A 45 4.83 0.75 0.24
CA ASP A 45 3.54 0.08 0.08
C ASP A 45 2.38 0.99 0.54
N GLY A 46 1.16 0.45 0.47
CA GLY A 46 -0.05 1.14 0.91
C GLY A 46 -0.08 1.46 2.40
N TRP A 47 0.77 0.83 3.23
CA TRP A 47 0.85 1.08 4.66
C TRP A 47 1.89 2.14 5.01
N SER A 48 3.02 2.13 4.30
CA SER A 48 4.15 3.03 4.50
C SER A 48 3.89 4.43 3.95
N SER A 49 3.09 4.54 2.87
CA SER A 49 2.80 5.83 2.23
C SER A 49 2.06 6.82 3.15
N PRO A 50 0.98 6.43 3.87
CA PRO A 50 0.34 7.31 4.85
C PRO A 50 1.27 7.73 6.00
N ILE A 51 2.14 6.84 6.48
CA ILE A 51 3.10 7.14 7.56
C ILE A 51 4.06 8.26 7.10
N LEU A 52 4.63 8.11 5.90
CA LEU A 52 5.53 9.12 5.34
C LEU A 52 4.86 10.49 5.20
N LEU A 53 3.60 10.53 4.73
CA LEU A 53 2.86 11.78 4.60
C LEU A 53 2.52 12.39 5.97
N GLN A 54 2.21 11.56 6.97
CA GLN A 54 1.99 12.03 8.35
C GLN A 54 3.25 12.67 8.93
N GLU A 55 4.41 12.04 8.75
CA GLU A 55 5.71 12.55 9.20
C GLU A 55 6.09 13.84 8.45
N LEU A 56 5.88 13.90 7.13
CA LEU A 56 6.10 15.12 6.34
C LEU A 56 5.29 16.29 6.89
N PHE A 57 4.00 16.09 7.17
CA PHE A 57 3.16 17.15 7.70
C PHE A 57 3.46 17.48 9.17
N ALA A 58 3.95 16.51 9.96
CA ALA A 58 4.44 16.78 11.31
C ALA A 58 5.68 17.66 11.28
N LEU A 59 6.66 17.36 10.42
CA LEU A 59 7.84 18.21 10.21
C LEU A 59 7.44 19.60 9.71
N TYR A 60 6.54 19.68 8.73
CA TYR A 60 6.07 20.96 8.20
C TYR A 60 5.48 21.87 9.27
N ARG A 61 4.67 21.32 10.20
CA ARG A 61 4.08 22.07 11.32
C ARG A 61 5.11 22.50 12.36
N ASN A 62 6.17 21.73 12.54
CA ASN A 62 7.21 21.96 13.56
C ASN A 62 8.46 22.64 12.99
N GLY A 63 8.35 23.40 11.89
CA GLY A 63 9.48 24.15 11.34
C GLY A 63 10.62 23.28 10.81
N ALA A 64 10.31 22.08 10.33
CA ALA A 64 11.25 21.04 9.92
C ALA A 64 12.20 20.55 11.04
N ASP A 65 11.77 20.64 12.30
CA ASP A 65 12.50 20.07 13.42
C ASP A 65 12.46 18.53 13.37
N ALA A 66 13.59 17.91 13.04
CA ALA A 66 13.74 16.46 12.99
C ALA A 66 13.53 15.78 14.36
N GLN A 67 13.69 16.51 15.47
CA GLN A 67 13.42 15.98 16.81
C GLN A 67 11.92 15.80 17.09
N ALA A 68 11.05 16.37 16.25
CA ALA A 68 9.61 16.17 16.33
C ALA A 68 9.14 14.78 15.86
N LEU A 69 10.02 13.99 15.23
CA LEU A 69 9.71 12.64 14.76
C LEU A 69 10.27 11.56 15.70
N PRO A 70 9.57 10.41 15.83
CA PRO A 70 10.10 9.27 16.55
C PRO A 70 11.35 8.71 15.85
N ARG A 71 12.20 8.02 16.62
CA ARG A 71 13.35 7.32 16.05
C ARG A 71 12.88 6.20 15.12
N VAL A 72 13.35 6.24 13.87
CA VAL A 72 13.04 5.22 12.86
C VAL A 72 13.95 3.99 13.02
N THR A 73 13.37 2.80 12.88
CA THR A 73 14.12 1.56 12.70
C THR A 73 14.56 1.45 11.23
N PRO A 74 15.87 1.40 10.92
CA PRO A 74 16.34 1.33 9.55
C PRO A 74 15.82 0.11 8.78
N TYR A 75 15.29 0.30 7.57
CA TYR A 75 14.79 -0.80 6.74
C TYR A 75 15.85 -1.89 6.44
N ARG A 76 17.15 -1.53 6.42
CA ARG A 76 18.26 -2.49 6.29
C ARG A 76 18.27 -3.56 7.39
N ASP A 77 17.76 -3.25 8.58
CA ASP A 77 17.71 -4.20 9.68
C ASP A 77 16.61 -5.24 9.45
N TYR A 78 15.48 -4.83 8.86
CA TYR A 78 14.47 -5.75 8.33
C TYR A 78 15.07 -6.63 7.21
N MET A 79 15.84 -6.06 6.29
CA MET A 79 16.49 -6.84 5.23
C MET A 79 17.48 -7.87 5.79
N ARG A 80 18.29 -7.49 6.80
CA ARG A 80 19.18 -8.43 7.50
C ARG A 80 18.41 -9.55 8.19
N TRP A 81 17.29 -9.21 8.83
CA TRP A 81 16.41 -10.21 9.43
C TRP A 81 15.83 -11.15 8.37
N LEU A 82 15.36 -10.61 7.24
CA LEU A 82 14.75 -11.38 6.16
C LEU A 82 15.74 -12.35 5.51
N THR A 83 16.98 -11.91 5.26
CA THR A 83 18.03 -12.78 4.68
C THR A 83 18.51 -13.86 5.65
N SER A 84 18.27 -13.71 6.95
CA SER A 84 18.54 -14.75 7.95
C SER A 84 17.46 -15.82 8.06
N ARG A 85 16.33 -15.69 7.37
CA ARG A 85 15.22 -16.66 7.44
C ARG A 85 15.56 -17.91 6.61
N ASP A 86 15.06 -19.06 7.06
CA ASP A 86 15.17 -20.32 6.32
C ASP A 86 14.22 -20.31 5.12
N ALA A 87 14.78 -19.97 3.94
CA ALA A 87 14.04 -19.96 2.68
C ALA A 87 13.59 -21.36 2.24
N ALA A 88 14.28 -22.43 2.67
CA ALA A 88 13.90 -23.80 2.34
C ALA A 88 12.67 -24.24 3.15
N ALA A 89 12.66 -23.96 4.46
CA ALA A 89 11.49 -24.19 5.31
C ALA A 89 10.27 -23.40 4.84
N ALA A 90 10.44 -22.10 4.54
CA ALA A 90 9.35 -21.27 4.00
C ALA A 90 8.79 -21.84 2.68
N ARG A 91 9.66 -22.28 1.78
CA ARG A 91 9.24 -22.93 0.53
C ARG A 91 8.51 -24.24 0.77
N SER A 92 8.94 -25.04 1.76
CA SER A 92 8.25 -26.28 2.10
C SER A 92 6.85 -26.00 2.63
N ALA A 93 6.72 -25.08 3.58
CA ALA A 93 5.43 -24.69 4.12
C ALA A 93 4.45 -24.25 3.02
N TRP A 94 4.91 -23.47 2.03
CA TRP A 94 4.06 -23.08 0.90
C TRP A 94 3.70 -24.26 -0.02
N ARG A 95 4.63 -25.19 -0.29
CA ARG A 95 4.30 -26.40 -1.06
C ARG A 95 3.24 -27.24 -0.36
N ASP A 96 3.38 -27.41 0.95
CA ASP A 96 2.45 -28.22 1.74
C ASP A 96 1.07 -27.54 1.80
N ALA A 97 1.03 -26.21 1.98
CA ALA A 97 -0.21 -25.43 1.99
C ALA A 97 -0.96 -25.47 0.65
N PHE A 98 -0.26 -25.60 -0.48
CA PHE A 98 -0.84 -25.71 -1.81
C PHE A 98 -0.91 -27.16 -2.33
N ALA A 99 -0.65 -28.17 -1.50
CA ALA A 99 -0.72 -29.56 -1.92
C ALA A 99 -2.15 -29.91 -2.40
N GLY A 100 -2.26 -30.47 -3.61
CA GLY A 100 -3.54 -30.79 -4.24
C GLY A 100 -4.19 -29.63 -5.03
N PHE A 101 -3.54 -28.47 -5.09
CA PHE A 101 -3.99 -27.36 -5.93
C PHE A 101 -3.40 -27.47 -7.33
N GLU A 102 -4.24 -27.73 -8.34
CA GLU A 102 -3.78 -27.98 -9.73
C GLU A 102 -3.86 -26.73 -10.61
N GLU A 103 -4.83 -25.84 -10.40
CA GLU A 103 -5.06 -24.66 -11.22
C GLU A 103 -5.54 -23.44 -10.40
N PRO A 104 -5.15 -22.20 -10.76
CA PRO A 104 -5.67 -20.99 -10.13
C PRO A 104 -7.20 -20.84 -10.27
N SER A 105 -7.85 -20.30 -9.25
CA SER A 105 -9.26 -19.91 -9.31
C SER A 105 -9.45 -18.71 -10.27
N ARG A 106 -9.87 -18.98 -11.51
CA ARG A 106 -10.12 -17.95 -12.53
C ARG A 106 -11.50 -17.33 -12.34
N ILE A 107 -11.54 -16.05 -11.99
CA ILE A 107 -12.79 -15.28 -11.84
C ILE A 107 -13.31 -14.74 -13.18
N ALA A 108 -12.43 -14.62 -14.18
CA ALA A 108 -12.76 -14.23 -15.55
C ALA A 108 -11.81 -14.89 -16.57
N PRO A 109 -12.20 -14.99 -17.85
CA PRO A 109 -11.29 -15.41 -18.93
C PRO A 109 -10.09 -14.48 -19.06
N ALA A 110 -8.95 -15.01 -19.49
CA ALA A 110 -7.77 -14.20 -19.75
C ALA A 110 -8.04 -13.21 -20.90
N THR A 111 -7.80 -11.92 -20.66
CA THR A 111 -7.84 -10.90 -21.71
C THR A 111 -6.43 -10.70 -22.27
N THR A 112 -6.34 -10.46 -23.57
CA THR A 112 -5.06 -10.25 -24.27
C THR A 112 -4.60 -8.79 -24.26
N SER A 113 -5.49 -7.87 -23.91
CA SER A 113 -5.21 -6.43 -23.88
C SER A 113 -5.15 -5.91 -22.45
N PRO A 114 -4.13 -5.11 -22.10
CA PRO A 114 -4.13 -4.37 -20.85
C PRO A 114 -5.37 -3.46 -20.80
N ALA A 115 -6.21 -3.64 -19.79
CA ALA A 115 -7.34 -2.78 -19.53
C ALA A 115 -7.00 -1.83 -18.38
N VAL A 116 -7.44 -0.57 -18.49
CA VAL A 116 -7.46 0.32 -17.33
C VAL A 116 -8.57 -0.19 -16.40
N PRO A 117 -8.27 -0.53 -15.14
CA PRO A 117 -9.28 -1.01 -14.21
C PRO A 117 -10.31 0.10 -13.93
N ASP A 118 -11.59 -0.27 -13.91
CA ASP A 118 -12.64 0.60 -13.37
C ASP A 118 -12.81 0.34 -11.86
N THR A 119 -13.33 1.33 -11.14
CA THR A 119 -13.50 1.26 -9.68
C THR A 119 -14.97 1.27 -9.31
N LEU A 120 -15.45 0.13 -8.81
CA LEU A 120 -16.75 0.05 -8.15
C LEU A 120 -16.57 0.21 -6.64
N ARG A 121 -17.18 1.24 -6.06
CA ARG A 121 -17.20 1.46 -4.62
C ARG A 121 -18.57 1.13 -4.04
N ILE A 122 -18.58 0.27 -3.04
CA ILE A 122 -19.77 -0.09 -2.27
C ILE A 122 -19.49 0.27 -0.81
N ASP A 123 -20.29 1.18 -0.27
CA ASP A 123 -20.21 1.56 1.13
C ASP A 123 -21.10 0.63 1.98
N LEU A 124 -20.53 0.08 3.05
CA LEU A 124 -21.26 -0.80 3.96
C LEU A 124 -21.99 0.04 5.02
N PRO A 125 -23.26 -0.28 5.35
CA PRO A 125 -23.98 0.41 6.42
C PRO A 125 -23.26 0.27 7.77
N ASP A 126 -23.26 1.34 8.57
CA ASP A 126 -22.60 1.35 9.89
C ASP A 126 -23.06 0.20 10.80
N ALA A 127 -24.36 -0.12 10.77
CA ALA A 127 -24.93 -1.22 11.55
C ALA A 127 -24.30 -2.58 11.18
N LEU A 128 -23.99 -2.78 9.89
CA LEU A 128 -23.31 -3.98 9.40
C LEU A 128 -21.85 -3.99 9.87
N VAL A 129 -21.13 -2.88 9.71
CA VAL A 129 -19.74 -2.75 10.16
C VAL A 129 -19.60 -3.01 11.67
N GLN A 130 -20.51 -2.47 12.47
CA GLN A 130 -20.55 -2.72 13.92
C GLN A 130 -20.81 -4.19 14.26
N SER A 131 -21.72 -4.84 13.51
CA SER A 131 -22.05 -6.25 13.71
C SER A 131 -20.87 -7.16 13.35
N LEU A 132 -20.20 -6.89 12.22
CA LEU A 132 -18.97 -7.58 11.82
C LEU A 132 -17.85 -7.37 12.85
N THR A 133 -17.71 -6.15 13.38
CA THR A 133 -16.71 -5.84 14.42
C THR A 133 -16.96 -6.60 15.73
N ARG A 134 -18.22 -6.80 16.12
CA ARG A 134 -18.56 -7.64 17.28
C ARG A 134 -18.24 -9.11 17.00
N LEU A 135 -18.58 -9.60 15.81
CA LEU A 135 -18.30 -10.98 15.39
C LEU A 135 -16.79 -11.28 15.42
N THR A 136 -15.97 -10.43 14.81
CA THR A 136 -14.51 -10.62 14.73
C THR A 136 -13.88 -10.66 16.12
N ARG A 137 -14.32 -9.78 17.03
CA ARG A 137 -13.89 -9.80 18.44
C ARG A 137 -14.31 -11.08 19.16
N GLY A 138 -15.55 -11.54 18.96
CA GLY A 138 -16.05 -12.77 19.56
C GLY A 138 -15.30 -14.02 19.09
N LEU A 139 -14.82 -14.02 17.84
CA LEU A 139 -14.06 -15.12 17.24
C LEU A 139 -12.54 -14.99 17.38
N GLY A 140 -12.03 -13.86 17.88
CA GLY A 140 -10.59 -13.61 17.95
C GLY A 140 -9.89 -13.49 16.60
N VAL A 141 -10.62 -13.09 15.54
CA VAL A 141 -10.08 -12.95 14.17
C VAL A 141 -10.10 -11.50 13.72
N THR A 142 -9.46 -11.21 12.59
CA THR A 142 -9.48 -9.87 11.99
C THR A 142 -10.71 -9.69 11.09
N LEU A 143 -11.11 -8.43 10.84
CA LEU A 143 -12.14 -8.13 9.84
C LEU A 143 -11.74 -8.63 8.44
N ASN A 144 -10.44 -8.52 8.10
CA ASN A 144 -9.91 -9.04 6.85
C ASN A 144 -10.16 -10.55 6.70
N THR A 145 -10.00 -11.34 7.77
CA THR A 145 -10.29 -12.78 7.77
C THR A 145 -11.76 -13.06 7.43
N VAL A 146 -12.69 -12.30 8.00
CA VAL A 146 -14.13 -12.47 7.72
C VAL A 146 -14.47 -12.08 6.28
N VAL A 147 -13.88 -10.99 5.78
CA VAL A 147 -14.08 -10.55 4.38
C VAL A 147 -13.52 -11.58 3.40
N GLN A 148 -12.32 -12.12 3.64
CA GLN A 148 -11.73 -13.18 2.83
C GLN A 148 -12.59 -14.45 2.84
N ALA A 149 -13.09 -14.86 4.02
CA ALA A 149 -13.98 -16.02 4.14
C ALA A 149 -15.31 -15.82 3.39
N ALA A 150 -15.83 -14.59 3.34
CA ALA A 150 -17.04 -14.28 2.57
C ALA A 150 -16.79 -14.21 1.05
N TRP A 151 -15.57 -13.86 0.64
CA TRP A 151 -15.18 -13.79 -0.77
C TRP A 151 -14.98 -15.17 -1.41
N GLY A 152 -14.40 -16.12 -0.65
CA GLY A 152 -14.04 -17.45 -1.13
C GLY A 152 -12.55 -17.60 -1.37
#